data_AF-A0A916EFJ4-F1
#
_entry.id   AF-A0A916EFJ4-F1
#
_cell.length_a   1.000
_cell.length_b   1.000
_cell.length_c   1.000
_cell.angle_alpha   90.00
_cell.angle_beta   90.00
_cell.angle_gamma   90.00
#
_symmetry.space_group_name_H-M   'P 1'
#
loop_
_entity.id
_entity.type
_entity.pdbx_description
1 polymer ?
#
loop_
_entity_poly.entity_id
_entity_poly.type
_entity_poly.pdbx_seq_one_letter_code
_entity_poly.pdbx_strand_id
1 'polypeptide(L)'
;MRARKLVRTDGPVDVSENFYVPFRELDSTRNLEDVINQNLCALLVGHFQSGKTSVLHYLRDTKANYFYVHSSVLTCGFLLGLSDSLSLKQCTSCDSLCKEIKYKYKEKIVILFDEFDRFLFNSKKNKNIEHAIDEIRELTKLISDRSIGIKSIVYTGTYSIVAMLKESVPQIRKVIETPSQESIDSLSEDESLSHDSKCLLEPQPIPSPLNSAKAIQASDFTKDQHMLFFNDIQKDRHIKLSEEVLDDIYSITNGYAGLEGLLASLCMEYSANEKTLEFDKWNERFTEFRRSPTNHQIKAVNHIEKHLSGSSDNGLLESARNLLGRFLRRGTLRSSEIKDSDTNAIMHLQAIGIIKDLGSELFGFTSNIILDLLSTKYYPLYREGLATIPDIKEPQQFLKDVLGLLKFIHHDVIFHSLAANLHSFSEAIIQGELYALLRSAVSSNTYKVFRETRTLKGSEKKCDLWVCNGKEYGIECRVNGDSKDEISNAVKQAVGYTKGRKNACSMFVLNFVPSDSITNNYGFFFPSVIYPEGLYFEMVHILYSKADRSAQIFRRCAETEKISFAAER
;
A
#
# COMPACT_ATOMS: atom_id res chain seq x y z
N MET A 1 20.44 -28.90 12.40
CA MET A 1 19.51 -27.80 12.74
C MET A 1 19.86 -26.60 11.89
N ARG A 2 19.02 -26.20 10.93
CA ARG A 2 19.28 -24.97 10.14
C ARG A 2 18.96 -23.78 11.04
N ALA A 3 19.93 -22.89 11.25
CA ALA A 3 19.77 -21.69 12.06
C ALA A 3 18.64 -20.83 11.49
N ARG A 4 17.44 -21.00 12.06
CA ARG A 4 16.32 -20.08 11.87
C ARG A 4 16.70 -18.85 12.68
N LYS A 5 17.34 -17.89 12.02
CA LYS A 5 17.79 -16.67 12.68
C LYS A 5 16.55 -15.89 13.07
N LEU A 6 16.25 -15.95 14.35
CA LEU A 6 15.09 -15.35 14.93
C LEU A 6 15.47 -13.94 15.37
N VAL A 7 14.67 -12.96 14.97
CA VAL A 7 14.96 -11.55 15.25
C VAL A 7 14.93 -11.33 16.76
N ARG A 8 15.95 -10.64 17.29
CA ARG A 8 15.90 -10.14 18.66
C ARG A 8 14.85 -9.03 18.70
N THR A 9 13.80 -9.23 19.49
CA THR A 9 12.73 -8.24 19.63
C THR A 9 12.47 -7.95 21.11
N ASP A 10 13.56 -7.73 21.85
CA ASP A 10 13.47 -7.26 23.23
C ASP A 10 13.39 -5.72 23.16
N GLY A 11 12.18 -5.17 23.34
CA GLY A 11 11.89 -3.72 23.22
C GLY A 11 11.03 -3.36 22.00
N PRO A 12 10.65 -2.07 21.82
CA PRO A 12 9.91 -1.63 20.64
C PRO A 12 10.67 -2.06 19.39
N VAL A 13 10.01 -2.79 18.48
CA VAL A 13 10.65 -3.38 17.31
C VAL A 13 11.31 -2.29 16.50
N ASP A 14 12.64 -2.33 16.46
CA ASP A 14 13.38 -1.48 15.57
C ASP A 14 13.15 -2.01 14.15
N VAL A 15 12.29 -1.31 13.41
CA VAL A 15 12.03 -1.49 11.98
C VAL A 15 13.30 -1.34 11.10
N SER A 16 14.47 -1.09 11.70
CA SER A 16 15.80 -1.18 11.07
C SER A 16 16.43 -2.57 11.16
N GLU A 17 15.93 -3.46 12.02
CA GLU A 17 16.36 -4.86 12.10
C GLU A 17 15.58 -5.75 11.12
N ASN A 18 16.29 -6.67 10.46
CA ASN A 18 15.75 -7.51 9.40
C ASN A 18 14.70 -8.48 9.93
N PHE A 19 13.50 -8.45 9.34
CA PHE A 19 12.37 -9.31 9.73
C PHE A 19 12.56 -10.77 9.36
N TYR A 20 11.96 -11.66 10.15
CA TYR A 20 11.69 -13.03 9.75
C TYR A 20 10.72 -13.01 8.57
N VAL A 21 11.00 -13.80 7.54
CA VAL A 21 10.13 -13.99 6.38
C VAL A 21 10.29 -15.46 5.99
N PRO A 22 9.22 -16.14 5.54
CA PRO A 22 9.33 -17.45 4.92
C PRO A 22 10.05 -17.39 3.56
N PHE A 23 11.31 -16.94 3.55
CA PHE A 23 12.07 -16.59 2.34
C PHE A 23 12.14 -17.75 1.33
N ARG A 24 12.19 -18.99 1.79
CA ARG A 24 12.22 -20.18 0.91
C ARG A 24 10.92 -20.40 0.16
N GLU A 25 9.83 -19.90 0.70
CA GLU A 25 8.50 -20.09 0.15
C GLU A 25 8.10 -18.94 -0.77
N LEU A 26 8.76 -17.78 -0.70
CA LEU A 26 8.51 -16.66 -1.60
C LEU A 26 8.95 -16.96 -3.03
N ASP A 27 8.03 -16.77 -3.97
CA ASP A 27 8.30 -16.97 -5.41
C ASP A 27 9.42 -16.06 -5.91
N SER A 28 9.45 -14.80 -5.47
CA SER A 28 10.55 -13.87 -5.79
C SER A 28 11.92 -14.40 -5.38
N THR A 29 12.02 -15.10 -4.24
CA THR A 29 13.29 -15.65 -3.75
C THR A 29 13.69 -16.88 -4.53
N ARG A 30 12.73 -17.77 -4.85
CA ARG A 30 12.99 -18.95 -5.69
C ARG A 30 13.42 -18.54 -7.09
N ASN A 31 12.69 -17.62 -7.71
CA ASN A 31 13.04 -17.06 -9.02
C ASN A 31 14.43 -16.40 -8.99
N LEU A 32 14.76 -15.71 -7.91
CA LEU A 32 16.09 -15.10 -7.75
C LEU A 32 17.20 -16.16 -7.64
N GLU A 33 16.99 -17.22 -6.85
CA GLU A 33 17.93 -18.34 -6.77
C GLU A 33 18.10 -19.04 -8.13
N ASP A 34 17.03 -19.21 -8.91
CA ASP A 34 17.07 -19.80 -10.25
C ASP A 34 17.88 -18.94 -11.23
N VAL A 35 17.69 -17.62 -11.22
CA VAL A 35 18.48 -16.68 -12.03
C VAL A 35 19.96 -16.75 -11.66
N ILE A 36 20.27 -16.75 -10.36
CA ILE A 36 21.64 -16.91 -9.86
C ILE A 36 22.24 -18.24 -10.31
N ASN A 37 21.48 -19.34 -10.27
CA ASN A 37 21.93 -20.66 -10.71
C ASN A 37 22.15 -20.78 -12.21
N GLN A 38 21.49 -19.95 -13.00
CA GLN A 38 21.73 -19.80 -14.44
C GLN A 38 22.97 -18.94 -14.76
N ASN A 39 23.67 -18.42 -13.74
CA ASN A 39 24.79 -17.47 -13.85
C ASN A 39 24.40 -16.17 -14.57
N LEU A 40 23.19 -15.67 -14.29
CA LEU A 40 22.67 -14.44 -14.87
C LEU A 40 22.56 -13.38 -13.79
N CYS A 41 22.80 -12.12 -14.14
CA CYS A 41 22.53 -11.02 -13.24
C CYS A 41 21.02 -10.85 -13.00
N ALA A 42 20.66 -10.39 -11.82
CA ALA A 42 19.27 -10.12 -11.44
C ALA A 42 19.11 -8.67 -10.98
N LEU A 43 17.94 -8.10 -11.27
CA LEU A 43 17.49 -6.85 -10.66
C LEU A 43 16.20 -7.14 -9.88
N LEU A 44 16.32 -7.20 -8.55
CA LEU A 44 15.18 -7.40 -7.63
C LEU A 44 14.57 -6.03 -7.27
N VAL A 45 13.39 -5.76 -7.81
CA VAL A 45 12.67 -4.50 -7.65
C VAL A 45 11.45 -4.70 -6.77
N GLY A 46 11.07 -3.70 -5.99
CA GLY A 46 9.83 -3.73 -5.23
C GLY A 46 9.64 -2.47 -4.40
N HIS A 47 8.48 -2.34 -3.77
CA HIS A 47 8.12 -1.21 -2.91
C HIS A 47 9.06 -1.04 -1.70
N PHE A 48 9.11 0.14 -1.10
CA PHE A 48 9.76 0.34 0.20
C PHE A 48 9.29 -0.73 1.20
N GLN A 49 10.16 -1.38 1.99
CA GLN A 49 9.78 -2.48 2.90
C GLN A 49 9.11 -3.73 2.27
N SER A 50 9.23 -3.97 0.97
CA SER A 50 8.77 -5.23 0.33
C SER A 50 9.63 -6.48 0.64
N GLY A 51 10.48 -6.44 1.68
CA GLY A 51 11.33 -7.57 2.08
C GLY A 51 12.63 -7.80 1.28
N LYS A 52 12.98 -6.92 0.33
CA LYS A 52 14.19 -7.06 -0.53
C LYS A 52 15.49 -7.24 0.27
N THR A 53 15.80 -6.29 1.16
CA THR A 53 16.98 -6.33 2.03
C THR A 53 17.02 -7.61 2.86
N SER A 54 15.87 -8.01 3.40
CA SER A 54 15.76 -9.24 4.19
C SER A 54 16.05 -10.50 3.35
N VAL A 55 15.61 -10.56 2.08
CA VAL A 55 15.95 -11.63 1.12
C VAL A 55 17.46 -11.68 0.89
N LEU A 56 18.13 -10.53 0.68
CA LEU A 56 19.58 -10.49 0.49
C LEU A 56 20.33 -11.01 1.73
N HIS A 57 19.92 -10.58 2.92
CA HIS A 57 20.52 -11.06 4.17
C HIS A 57 20.29 -12.55 4.38
N TYR A 58 19.11 -13.08 4.03
CA TYR A 58 18.84 -14.51 4.06
C TYR A 58 19.78 -15.29 3.12
N LEU A 59 19.97 -14.83 1.88
CA LEU A 59 20.89 -15.48 0.94
C LEU A 59 22.33 -15.45 1.44
N ARG A 60 22.79 -14.30 1.96
CA ARG A 60 24.12 -14.15 2.58
C ARG A 60 24.31 -15.12 3.75
N ASP A 61 23.34 -15.20 4.65
CA ASP A 61 23.47 -15.98 5.89
C ASP A 61 23.34 -17.50 5.65
N THR A 62 22.76 -17.93 4.52
CA THR A 62 22.52 -19.35 4.25
C THR A 62 23.42 -19.98 3.19
N LYS A 63 24.17 -19.19 2.43
CA LYS A 63 25.02 -19.68 1.33
C LYS A 63 26.46 -19.21 1.53
N ALA A 64 27.40 -20.15 1.44
CA ALA A 64 28.81 -19.79 1.34
C ALA A 64 29.05 -19.01 0.03
N ASN A 65 29.95 -18.03 0.07
CA ASN A 65 30.36 -17.19 -1.08
C ASN A 65 29.32 -16.19 -1.61
N TYR A 66 28.32 -15.81 -0.79
CA TYR A 66 27.39 -14.72 -1.09
C TYR A 66 27.80 -13.48 -0.29
N PHE A 67 28.06 -12.37 -0.97
CA PHE A 67 28.59 -11.15 -0.38
C PHE A 67 27.57 -10.02 -0.48
N TYR A 68 27.19 -9.48 0.66
CA TYR A 68 26.30 -8.34 0.76
C TYR A 68 27.07 -7.03 0.68
N VAL A 69 26.64 -6.12 -0.18
CA VAL A 69 27.25 -4.81 -0.38
C VAL A 69 26.15 -3.75 -0.36
N HIS A 70 26.17 -2.91 0.68
CA HIS A 70 25.25 -1.77 0.74
C HIS A 70 25.77 -0.62 -0.12
N SER A 71 24.92 -0.01 -0.92
CA SER A 71 25.32 0.99 -1.92
C SER A 71 26.06 2.22 -1.38
N SER A 72 25.88 2.54 -0.09
CA SER A 72 26.58 3.66 0.56
C SER A 72 28.10 3.54 0.55
N VAL A 73 28.66 2.33 0.43
CA VAL A 73 30.12 2.11 0.38
C VAL A 73 30.71 2.37 -1.00
N LEU A 74 29.86 2.50 -2.03
CA LEU A 74 30.27 2.69 -3.42
C LEU A 74 30.44 4.17 -3.79
N THR A 75 30.10 5.10 -2.87
CA THR A 75 30.04 6.55 -3.15
C THR A 75 31.41 7.18 -3.41
N CYS A 76 32.50 6.56 -2.94
CA CYS A 76 33.88 7.00 -3.18
C CYS A 76 34.48 6.44 -4.49
N GLY A 77 33.70 5.68 -5.26
CA GLY A 77 34.12 4.99 -6.49
C GLY A 77 33.60 3.56 -6.50
N PHE A 78 33.00 3.12 -7.62
CA PHE A 78 32.30 1.83 -7.69
C PHE A 78 33.25 0.64 -7.45
N LEU A 79 34.34 0.54 -8.22
CA LEU A 79 35.30 -0.56 -8.06
C LEU A 79 36.08 -0.50 -6.74
N LEU A 80 36.39 0.71 -6.25
CA LEU A 80 37.07 0.90 -4.97
C LEU A 80 36.21 0.40 -3.81
N GLY A 81 34.98 0.90 -3.70
CA GLY A 81 34.05 0.48 -2.65
C GLY A 81 33.69 -0.99 -2.71
N LEU A 82 33.60 -1.56 -3.92
CA LEU A 82 33.38 -2.99 -4.11
C LEU A 82 34.60 -3.83 -3.66
N SER A 83 35.82 -3.39 -4.01
CA SER A 83 37.06 -4.05 -3.58
C SER A 83 37.16 -4.09 -2.06
N ASP A 84 36.88 -2.96 -1.39
CA ASP A 84 36.90 -2.86 0.07
C ASP A 84 35.85 -3.76 0.72
N SER A 85 34.62 -3.78 0.17
CA SER A 85 33.53 -4.62 0.67
C SER A 85 33.82 -6.12 0.55
N LEU A 86 34.59 -6.51 -0.45
CA LEU A 86 35.07 -7.87 -0.66
C LEU A 86 36.46 -8.10 0.00
N SER A 87 36.99 -7.12 0.72
CA SER A 87 38.34 -7.11 1.32
C SER A 87 39.43 -7.58 0.33
N LEU A 88 39.36 -7.08 -0.89
CA LEU A 88 40.32 -7.30 -1.97
C LEU A 88 41.38 -6.19 -1.94
N LYS A 89 42.46 -6.36 -2.72
CA LYS A 89 43.34 -5.23 -3.04
C LYS A 89 42.57 -4.20 -3.86
N GLN A 90 43.00 -2.94 -3.81
CA GLN A 90 42.40 -1.88 -4.62
C GLN A 90 42.48 -2.24 -6.11
N CYS A 91 41.32 -2.45 -6.72
CA CYS A 91 41.18 -2.78 -8.14
C CYS A 91 40.87 -1.51 -8.93
N THR A 92 41.58 -1.30 -10.03
CA THR A 92 41.40 -0.15 -10.93
C THR A 92 40.65 -0.49 -12.22
N SER A 93 40.32 -1.77 -12.42
CA SER A 93 39.53 -2.27 -13.57
C SER A 93 38.74 -3.53 -13.22
N CYS A 94 37.66 -3.82 -13.96
CA CYS A 94 36.85 -5.02 -13.77
C CYS A 94 37.66 -6.33 -13.94
N ASP A 95 38.64 -6.33 -14.85
CA ASP A 95 39.56 -7.46 -15.04
C ASP A 95 40.43 -7.72 -13.81
N SER A 96 40.97 -6.66 -13.21
CA SER A 96 41.77 -6.78 -11.98
C SER A 96 40.93 -7.30 -10.82
N LEU A 97 39.68 -6.83 -10.71
CA LEU A 97 38.70 -7.31 -9.74
C LEU A 97 38.41 -8.80 -9.90
N CYS A 98 38.12 -9.27 -11.12
CA CYS A 98 37.83 -10.69 -11.38
C CYS A 98 39.03 -11.60 -11.04
N LYS A 99 40.25 -11.16 -11.34
CA LYS A 99 41.49 -11.89 -10.99
C LYS A 99 41.69 -12.01 -9.48
N GLU A 100 41.51 -10.91 -8.74
CA GLU A 100 41.63 -10.90 -7.28
C GLU A 100 40.54 -11.73 -6.60
N ILE A 101 39.29 -11.67 -7.10
CA ILE A 101 38.20 -12.53 -6.63
C ILE A 101 38.57 -14.00 -6.83
N LYS A 102 39.04 -14.37 -8.02
CA LYS A 102 39.46 -15.75 -8.32
C LYS A 102 40.59 -16.21 -7.39
N TYR A 103 41.58 -15.37 -7.18
CA TYR A 103 42.73 -15.67 -6.33
C TYR A 103 42.31 -15.90 -4.87
N LYS A 104 41.44 -15.03 -4.34
CA LYS A 104 41.01 -15.08 -2.93
C LYS A 104 39.98 -16.17 -2.65
N TYR A 105 38.92 -16.24 -3.45
CA TYR A 105 37.70 -16.97 -3.05
C TYR A 105 37.63 -18.42 -3.49
N LYS A 106 38.53 -18.90 -4.36
CA LYS A 106 38.65 -20.28 -4.89
C LYS A 106 37.41 -20.82 -5.64
N GLU A 107 36.21 -20.44 -5.24
CA GLU A 107 34.92 -20.71 -5.87
C GLU A 107 34.34 -19.41 -6.46
N LYS A 108 33.34 -19.54 -7.34
CA LYS A 108 32.64 -18.37 -7.86
C LYS A 108 31.76 -17.76 -6.77
N ILE A 109 31.80 -16.43 -6.66
CA ILE A 109 31.03 -15.69 -5.66
C ILE A 109 29.73 -15.10 -6.23
N VAL A 110 28.77 -14.77 -5.37
CA VAL A 110 27.60 -13.97 -5.71
C VAL A 110 27.68 -12.64 -4.98
N ILE A 111 27.46 -11.53 -5.68
CA ILE A 111 27.48 -10.18 -5.09
C ILE A 111 26.05 -9.67 -5.02
N LEU A 112 25.63 -9.18 -3.85
CA LEU A 112 24.28 -8.71 -3.56
C LEU A 112 24.33 -7.21 -3.22
N PHE A 113 23.99 -6.36 -4.18
CA PHE A 113 23.91 -4.91 -4.00
C PHE A 113 22.55 -4.48 -3.44
N ASP A 114 22.57 -3.84 -2.28
CA ASP A 114 21.39 -3.23 -1.65
C ASP A 114 21.31 -1.72 -1.88
N GLU A 115 20.09 -1.16 -1.94
CA GLU A 115 19.80 0.25 -2.21
C GLU A 115 20.52 0.80 -3.47
N PHE A 116 20.54 0.05 -4.57
CA PHE A 116 21.31 0.42 -5.77
C PHE A 116 20.77 1.68 -6.47
N ASP A 117 19.45 1.91 -6.41
CA ASP A 117 18.80 3.16 -6.83
C ASP A 117 19.38 4.39 -6.11
N ARG A 118 19.70 4.26 -4.82
CA ARG A 118 20.33 5.33 -4.04
C ARG A 118 21.75 5.63 -4.49
N PHE A 119 22.51 4.62 -4.90
CA PHE A 119 23.83 4.83 -5.50
C PHE A 119 23.73 5.57 -6.82
N LEU A 120 22.84 5.15 -7.73
CA LEU A 120 22.62 5.86 -8.99
C LEU A 120 22.26 7.33 -8.74
N PHE A 121 21.38 7.59 -7.77
CA PHE A 121 21.00 8.95 -7.40
C PHE A 121 22.19 9.79 -6.87
N ASN A 122 23.01 9.23 -5.99
CA ASN A 122 24.16 9.95 -5.41
C ASN A 122 25.29 10.17 -6.42
N SER A 123 25.57 9.17 -7.25
CA SER A 123 26.60 9.27 -8.30
C SER A 123 26.26 10.36 -9.31
N LYS A 124 24.96 10.58 -9.58
CA LYS A 124 24.48 11.67 -10.44
C LYS A 124 24.81 13.04 -9.84
N LYS A 125 24.57 13.24 -8.55
CA LYS A 125 24.91 14.49 -7.85
C LYS A 125 26.39 14.80 -7.88
N ASN A 126 27.21 13.77 -7.80
CA ASN A 126 28.66 13.90 -7.78
C ASN A 126 29.30 13.96 -9.19
N LYS A 127 28.50 14.05 -10.25
CA LYS A 127 28.94 14.10 -11.67
C LYS A 127 29.87 12.96 -12.12
N ASN A 128 29.96 11.87 -11.35
CA ASN A 128 30.82 10.71 -11.63
C ASN A 128 30.04 9.50 -12.15
N ILE A 129 28.80 9.71 -12.58
CA ILE A 129 27.86 8.64 -12.87
C ILE A 129 28.21 7.85 -14.13
N GLU A 130 28.72 8.51 -15.18
CA GLU A 130 29.06 7.87 -16.45
C GLU A 130 30.15 6.81 -16.27
N HIS A 131 31.24 7.17 -15.58
CA HIS A 131 32.32 6.23 -15.26
C HIS A 131 31.81 5.02 -14.48
N ALA A 132 31.01 5.25 -13.44
CA ALA A 132 30.43 4.17 -12.65
C ALA A 132 29.53 3.24 -13.49
N ILE A 133 28.74 3.79 -14.41
CA ILE A 133 27.87 3.01 -15.30
C ILE A 133 28.69 2.15 -16.23
N ASP A 134 29.78 2.68 -16.79
CA ASP A 134 30.65 1.92 -17.67
C ASP A 134 31.31 0.76 -16.91
N GLU A 135 31.78 0.98 -15.68
CA GLU A 135 32.28 -0.09 -14.79
C GLU A 135 31.22 -1.15 -14.50
N ILE A 136 29.98 -0.75 -14.19
CA ILE A 136 28.87 -1.69 -13.96
C ILE A 136 28.54 -2.48 -15.22
N ARG A 137 28.53 -1.82 -16.39
CA ARG A 137 28.24 -2.45 -17.68
C ARG A 137 29.31 -3.47 -18.05
N GLU A 138 30.57 -3.12 -17.88
CA GLU A 138 31.70 -4.02 -18.09
C GLU A 138 31.62 -5.25 -17.16
N LEU A 139 31.37 -5.02 -15.87
CA LEU A 139 31.22 -6.10 -14.90
C LEU A 139 30.05 -7.05 -15.23
N THR A 140 28.91 -6.49 -15.65
CA THR A 140 27.72 -7.25 -16.05
C THR A 140 27.96 -8.06 -17.33
N LYS A 141 28.69 -7.48 -18.29
CA LYS A 141 29.09 -8.17 -19.52
C LYS A 141 30.01 -9.35 -19.22
N LEU A 142 31.01 -9.16 -18.37
CA LEU A 142 31.95 -10.22 -17.99
C LEU A 142 31.23 -11.45 -17.40
N ILE A 143 30.17 -11.25 -16.61
CA ILE A 143 29.36 -12.35 -16.05
C ILE A 143 28.59 -13.09 -17.15
N SER A 144 28.02 -12.32 -18.09
CA SER A 144 27.27 -12.87 -19.23
C SER A 144 28.17 -13.72 -20.14
N ASP A 145 29.42 -13.29 -20.31
CA ASP A 145 30.47 -14.01 -21.04
C ASP A 145 31.08 -15.18 -20.24
N ARG A 146 30.48 -15.51 -19.08
CA ARG A 146 30.87 -16.59 -18.15
C ARG A 146 32.30 -16.46 -17.63
N SER A 147 32.78 -15.23 -17.41
CA SER A 147 34.10 -14.96 -16.85
C SER A 147 34.33 -15.64 -15.49
N ILE A 148 35.60 -15.69 -15.09
CA ILE A 148 36.07 -16.50 -13.98
C ILE A 148 36.00 -15.68 -12.68
N GLY A 149 35.36 -16.22 -11.65
CA GLY A 149 35.38 -15.68 -10.28
C GLY A 149 34.03 -15.17 -9.77
N ILE A 150 33.17 -14.63 -10.63
CA ILE A 150 31.82 -14.18 -10.26
C ILE A 150 30.77 -15.10 -10.90
N LYS A 151 29.82 -15.58 -10.09
CA LYS A 151 28.70 -16.41 -10.50
C LYS A 151 27.53 -15.54 -10.97
N SER A 152 27.19 -14.50 -10.21
CA SER A 152 26.03 -13.65 -10.44
C SER A 152 26.16 -12.34 -9.66
N ILE A 153 25.53 -11.28 -10.15
CA ILE A 153 25.27 -10.06 -9.38
C ILE A 153 23.76 -9.86 -9.23
N VAL A 154 23.32 -9.53 -8.03
CA VAL A 154 21.96 -9.12 -7.72
C VAL A 154 21.98 -7.64 -7.39
N TYR A 155 21.27 -6.83 -8.17
CA TYR A 155 20.99 -5.43 -7.86
C TYR A 155 19.62 -5.35 -7.23
N THR A 156 19.45 -4.52 -6.21
CA THR A 156 18.14 -4.29 -5.60
C THR A 156 17.82 -2.82 -5.49
N GLY A 157 16.55 -2.47 -5.64
CA GLY A 157 16.10 -1.09 -5.60
C GLY A 157 14.59 -0.97 -5.53
N THR A 158 14.12 0.25 -5.32
CA THR A 158 12.71 0.59 -5.46
C THR A 158 12.32 0.76 -6.93
N TYR A 159 11.03 0.92 -7.21
CA TYR A 159 10.56 1.23 -8.57
C TYR A 159 11.12 2.55 -9.12
N SER A 160 11.73 3.40 -8.29
CA SER A 160 12.44 4.60 -8.76
C SER A 160 13.63 4.25 -9.68
N ILE A 161 14.22 3.06 -9.54
CA ILE A 161 15.32 2.61 -10.40
C ILE A 161 14.92 2.56 -11.87
N VAL A 162 13.65 2.29 -12.15
CA VAL A 162 13.12 2.18 -13.50
C VAL A 162 13.13 3.54 -14.20
N ALA A 163 12.72 4.59 -13.48
CA ALA A 163 12.71 5.95 -13.99
C ALA A 163 14.13 6.44 -14.28
N MET A 164 15.10 6.00 -13.46
CA MET A 164 16.51 6.36 -13.63
C MET A 164 17.14 5.65 -14.85
N LEU A 165 16.75 4.41 -15.14
CA LEU A 165 17.34 3.58 -16.20
C LEU A 165 16.47 3.61 -17.47
N LYS A 166 16.39 4.77 -18.13
CA LYS A 166 15.37 5.00 -19.17
C LYS A 166 15.61 4.29 -20.52
N GLU A 167 16.71 3.56 -20.77
CA GLU A 167 16.96 3.07 -22.14
C GLU A 167 16.83 1.58 -22.44
N SER A 168 16.90 0.62 -21.50
CA SER A 168 17.11 -0.76 -22.00
C SER A 168 16.85 -1.93 -21.04
N VAL A 169 15.78 -1.88 -20.25
CA VAL A 169 15.17 -3.13 -19.72
C VAL A 169 13.70 -3.24 -20.16
N PRO A 170 13.43 -3.69 -21.40
CA PRO A 170 12.07 -3.86 -21.92
C PRO A 170 11.18 -4.74 -21.03
N GLN A 171 11.78 -5.64 -20.25
CA GLN A 171 11.08 -6.52 -19.31
C GLN A 171 10.54 -5.77 -18.08
N ILE A 172 11.17 -4.66 -17.65
CA ILE A 172 10.70 -3.85 -16.52
C ILE A 172 9.66 -2.84 -16.99
N ARG A 173 9.88 -2.23 -18.16
CA ARG A 173 8.81 -1.45 -18.81
C ARG A 173 7.60 -2.32 -19.07
N LYS A 174 7.71 -3.56 -19.57
CA LYS A 174 6.56 -4.48 -19.68
C LYS A 174 5.86 -4.84 -18.35
N VAL A 175 6.55 -4.72 -17.22
CA VAL A 175 5.98 -4.93 -15.88
C VAL A 175 5.27 -3.68 -15.34
N ILE A 176 5.49 -2.50 -15.95
CA ILE A 176 4.94 -1.20 -15.49
C ILE A 176 4.08 -0.50 -16.57
N GLU A 177 4.33 -0.78 -17.84
CA GLU A 177 3.74 -0.24 -19.08
C GLU A 177 3.34 -1.43 -19.98
N THR A 178 2.08 -1.51 -20.40
CA THR A 178 1.68 -2.32 -21.56
C THR A 178 0.65 -1.54 -22.41
N PRO A 179 0.51 -1.88 -23.70
CA PRO A 179 1.08 -1.18 -24.83
C PRO A 179 0.15 -0.09 -25.41
N SER A 180 0.71 1.08 -25.73
CA SER A 180 0.15 1.97 -26.75
C SER A 180 1.27 2.46 -27.68
N GLN A 181 0.94 2.52 -28.96
CA GLN A 181 1.86 2.58 -30.10
C GLN A 181 2.67 3.88 -30.22
N GLU A 182 3.92 3.68 -30.68
CA GLU A 182 4.80 4.48 -31.55
C GLU A 182 4.74 6.02 -31.62
N SER A 183 5.90 6.63 -31.27
CA SER A 183 6.55 7.83 -31.86
C SER A 183 5.88 9.21 -31.63
N ILE A 184 6.56 10.35 -31.44
CA ILE A 184 7.70 10.98 -32.15
C ILE A 184 8.40 12.01 -31.22
N ASP A 185 9.69 12.24 -31.49
CA ASP A 185 10.61 13.28 -30.98
C ASP A 185 10.06 14.72 -30.90
N SER A 186 10.48 15.47 -29.88
CA SER A 186 11.22 16.74 -30.07
C SER A 186 11.65 17.38 -28.74
N LEU A 187 12.88 17.88 -28.73
CA LEU A 187 13.61 18.60 -27.68
C LEU A 187 13.00 19.97 -27.34
N SER A 188 13.16 20.40 -26.08
CA SER A 188 13.54 21.79 -25.75
C SER A 188 14.11 21.87 -24.33
N GLU A 189 15.34 22.36 -24.24
CA GLU A 189 16.04 22.76 -23.02
C GLU A 189 15.43 24.06 -22.48
N ASP A 190 15.29 24.17 -21.15
CA ASP A 190 15.46 25.46 -20.47
C ASP A 190 15.81 25.24 -19.00
N GLU A 191 16.95 25.78 -18.60
CA GLU A 191 17.48 25.80 -17.24
C GLU A 191 16.90 26.97 -16.44
N SER A 192 16.43 26.72 -15.23
CA SER A 192 16.68 27.65 -14.11
C SER A 192 16.57 26.95 -12.76
N LEU A 193 17.67 27.02 -12.01
CA LEU A 193 17.89 26.43 -10.69
C LEU A 193 17.20 27.23 -9.59
N SER A 194 16.54 26.53 -8.66
CA SER A 194 16.43 26.99 -7.27
C SER A 194 16.84 25.87 -6.32
N HIS A 195 17.71 26.24 -5.39
CA HIS A 195 18.32 25.39 -4.37
C HIS A 195 17.30 25.04 -3.27
N ASP A 196 17.53 23.89 -2.64
CA ASP A 196 16.84 23.32 -1.47
C ASP A 196 15.52 22.57 -1.71
N SER A 197 15.62 21.27 -2.03
CA SER A 197 14.63 20.26 -1.59
C SER A 197 15.14 18.82 -1.76
N LYS A 198 15.10 18.03 -0.67
CA LYS A 198 15.54 16.63 -0.55
C LYS A 198 14.49 15.58 -0.98
N CYS A 199 13.68 15.87 -2.00
CA CYS A 199 12.79 14.86 -2.60
C CYS A 199 13.30 14.49 -4.00
N LEU A 200 13.09 13.22 -4.38
CA LEU A 200 13.51 12.61 -5.64
C LEU A 200 13.33 13.61 -6.81
N LEU A 201 14.45 14.17 -7.28
CA LEU A 201 14.50 15.05 -8.45
C LEU A 201 14.06 14.27 -9.69
N GLU A 202 13.47 14.97 -10.66
CA GLU A 202 13.11 14.41 -11.97
C GLU A 202 14.29 13.59 -12.54
N PRO A 203 14.11 12.28 -12.75
CA PRO A 203 15.19 11.43 -13.22
C PRO A 203 15.44 11.72 -14.70
N GLN A 204 16.45 12.55 -14.98
CA GLN A 204 17.00 12.58 -16.33
C GLN A 204 17.55 11.20 -16.73
N PRO A 205 17.34 10.77 -17.99
CA PRO A 205 17.67 9.44 -18.49
C PRO A 205 19.13 9.06 -18.29
N ILE A 206 19.40 7.82 -17.91
CA ILE A 206 20.74 7.24 -17.84
C ILE A 206 20.77 5.98 -18.72
N PRO A 207 21.81 5.79 -19.56
CA PRO A 207 22.00 4.55 -20.33
C PRO A 207 22.10 3.35 -19.37
N SER A 208 21.21 2.36 -19.54
CA SER A 208 21.14 1.26 -18.56
C SER A 208 22.36 0.34 -18.64
N PRO A 209 23.08 0.10 -17.52
CA PRO A 209 24.14 -0.90 -17.47
C PRO A 209 23.60 -2.33 -17.25
N LEU A 210 22.28 -2.48 -17.05
CA LEU A 210 21.63 -3.73 -16.60
C LEU A 210 20.86 -4.47 -17.72
N ASN A 211 21.21 -4.25 -18.99
CA ASN A 211 20.44 -4.75 -20.14
C ASN A 211 20.33 -6.28 -20.22
N SER A 212 21.29 -7.01 -19.65
CA SER A 212 21.25 -8.48 -19.56
C SER A 212 20.74 -9.00 -18.22
N ALA A 213 20.41 -8.13 -17.27
CA ALA A 213 19.89 -8.55 -15.97
C ALA A 213 18.41 -8.94 -16.07
N LYS A 214 18.05 -10.06 -15.46
CA LYS A 214 16.64 -10.48 -15.32
C LYS A 214 15.97 -9.69 -14.20
N ALA A 215 14.87 -9.04 -14.52
CA ALA A 215 14.07 -8.32 -13.54
C ALA A 215 13.18 -9.27 -12.75
N ILE A 216 13.14 -9.09 -11.43
CA ILE A 216 12.33 -9.88 -10.51
C ILE A 216 11.59 -8.91 -9.59
N GLN A 217 10.28 -9.05 -9.51
CA GLN A 217 9.47 -8.30 -8.55
C GLN A 217 9.48 -9.00 -7.20
N ALA A 218 9.64 -8.23 -6.11
CA ALA A 218 9.48 -8.73 -4.76
C ALA A 218 8.00 -9.13 -4.52
N SER A 219 7.77 -10.37 -4.13
CA SER A 219 6.46 -10.93 -3.84
C SER A 219 5.94 -10.52 -2.46
N ASP A 220 4.64 -10.27 -2.37
CA ASP A 220 3.90 -10.22 -1.10
C ASP A 220 3.65 -11.65 -0.59
N PHE A 221 3.28 -11.78 0.70
CA PHE A 221 2.95 -13.07 1.29
C PHE A 221 1.59 -13.57 0.78
N THR A 222 1.53 -14.85 0.43
CA THR A 222 0.25 -15.55 0.31
C THR A 222 -0.37 -15.75 1.70
N LYS A 223 -1.67 -16.06 1.75
CA LYS A 223 -2.35 -16.37 3.02
C LYS A 223 -1.66 -17.50 3.77
N ASP A 224 -1.25 -18.55 3.07
CA ASP A 224 -0.54 -19.70 3.66
C ASP A 224 0.82 -19.29 4.26
N GLN A 225 1.58 -18.46 3.55
CA GLN A 225 2.87 -17.93 4.04
C GLN A 225 2.69 -17.01 5.25
N HIS A 226 1.64 -16.17 5.25
CA HIS A 226 1.25 -15.38 6.41
C HIS A 226 0.94 -16.28 7.62
N MET A 227 0.17 -17.36 7.44
CA MET A 227 -0.13 -18.29 8.54
C MET A 227 1.13 -18.98 9.07
N LEU A 228 2.05 -19.39 8.19
CA LEU A 228 3.34 -19.97 8.58
C LEU A 228 4.21 -18.96 9.36
N PHE A 229 4.29 -17.72 8.86
CA PHE A 229 5.02 -16.63 9.47
C PHE A 229 4.57 -16.38 10.93
N PHE A 230 3.27 -16.25 11.16
CA PHE A 230 2.74 -16.04 12.51
C PHE A 230 2.79 -17.29 13.40
N ASN A 231 2.71 -18.50 12.83
CA ASN A 231 2.87 -19.74 13.61
C ASN A 231 4.28 -19.87 14.17
N ASP A 232 5.30 -19.50 13.41
CA ASP A 232 6.68 -19.52 13.89
C ASP A 232 6.91 -18.49 15.02
N ILE A 233 6.32 -17.29 14.91
CA ILE A 233 6.36 -16.28 15.98
C ILE A 233 5.65 -16.78 17.25
N GLN A 234 4.46 -17.37 17.11
CA GLN A 234 3.71 -17.94 18.23
C GLN A 234 4.52 -19.01 18.98
N LYS A 235 5.19 -19.89 18.24
CA LYS A 235 6.04 -20.96 18.81
C LYS A 235 7.25 -20.40 19.55
N ASP A 236 7.94 -19.45 18.94
CA ASP A 236 9.14 -18.86 19.52
C ASP A 236 8.85 -18.03 20.76
N ARG A 237 7.81 -17.19 20.71
CA ARG A 237 7.46 -16.27 21.78
C ARG A 237 6.51 -16.85 22.82
N HIS A 238 6.12 -18.11 22.63
CA HIS A 238 5.15 -18.80 23.49
C HIS A 238 3.83 -18.02 23.66
N ILE A 239 3.42 -17.30 22.62
CA ILE A 239 2.13 -16.59 22.54
C ILE A 239 1.16 -17.39 21.68
N LYS A 240 -0.14 -17.20 21.89
CA LYS A 240 -1.19 -17.68 20.98
C LYS A 240 -1.96 -16.50 20.43
N LEU A 241 -2.26 -16.55 19.15
CA LEU A 241 -3.10 -15.58 18.45
C LEU A 241 -4.32 -16.32 17.94
N SER A 242 -5.50 -15.78 18.18
CA SER A 242 -6.73 -16.35 17.62
C SER A 242 -6.71 -16.28 16.09
N GLU A 243 -7.39 -17.22 15.42
CA GLU A 243 -7.46 -17.26 13.95
C GLU A 243 -8.08 -15.97 13.38
N GLU A 244 -9.06 -15.39 14.07
CA GLU A 244 -9.67 -14.11 13.70
C GLU A 244 -8.65 -12.96 13.67
N VAL A 245 -7.67 -12.94 14.57
CA VAL A 245 -6.60 -11.93 14.57
C VAL A 245 -5.70 -12.09 13.35
N LEU A 246 -5.34 -13.34 13.00
CA LEU A 246 -4.50 -13.62 11.83
C LEU A 246 -5.24 -13.27 10.53
N ASP A 247 -6.52 -13.60 10.44
CA ASP A 247 -7.38 -13.21 9.32
C ASP A 247 -7.49 -11.71 9.16
N ASP A 248 -7.68 -10.99 10.27
CA ASP A 248 -7.73 -9.54 10.28
C ASP A 248 -6.43 -8.93 9.77
N ILE A 249 -5.28 -9.36 10.31
CA ILE A 249 -3.94 -8.89 9.91
C ILE A 249 -3.73 -9.08 8.42
N TYR A 250 -3.96 -10.29 7.89
CA TYR A 250 -3.78 -10.53 6.46
C TYR A 250 -4.71 -9.65 5.62
N SER A 251 -5.94 -9.43 6.09
CA SER A 251 -6.89 -8.58 5.37
C SER A 251 -6.43 -7.13 5.28
N ILE A 252 -5.72 -6.61 6.28
CA ILE A 252 -5.28 -5.21 6.32
C ILE A 252 -3.90 -5.00 5.66
N THR A 253 -3.01 -5.98 5.73
CA THR A 253 -1.67 -5.94 5.12
C THR A 253 -1.68 -6.39 3.67
N ASN A 254 -2.60 -7.28 3.29
CA ASN A 254 -2.59 -7.99 2.02
C ASN A 254 -1.23 -8.66 1.72
N GLY A 255 -0.60 -9.26 2.74
CA GLY A 255 0.69 -9.93 2.60
C GLY A 255 1.91 -9.01 2.54
N TYR A 256 1.74 -7.69 2.67
CA TYR A 256 2.84 -6.75 2.56
C TYR A 256 3.87 -6.91 3.69
N ALA A 257 5.05 -7.45 3.36
CA ALA A 257 6.03 -7.95 4.34
C ALA A 257 6.40 -6.96 5.46
N GLY A 258 6.63 -5.68 5.14
CA GLY A 258 6.95 -4.66 6.14
C GLY A 258 5.83 -4.42 7.16
N LEU A 259 4.58 -4.52 6.72
CA LEU A 259 3.41 -4.30 7.57
C LEU A 259 3.03 -5.58 8.31
N GLU A 260 3.21 -6.75 7.70
CA GLU A 260 3.14 -8.04 8.42
C GLU A 260 4.07 -8.04 9.63
N GLY A 261 5.33 -7.62 9.45
CA GLY A 261 6.31 -7.50 10.53
C GLY A 261 5.92 -6.48 11.60
N LEU A 262 5.35 -5.34 11.21
CA LEU A 262 4.82 -4.34 12.15
C LEU A 262 3.67 -4.90 12.99
N LEU A 263 2.69 -5.55 12.36
CA LEU A 263 1.52 -6.06 13.08
C LEU A 263 1.87 -7.28 13.94
N ALA A 264 2.86 -8.07 13.53
CA ALA A 264 3.49 -9.07 14.41
C ALA A 264 4.09 -8.42 15.67
N SER A 265 4.77 -7.28 15.55
CA SER A 265 5.27 -6.52 16.70
C SER A 265 4.15 -6.10 17.65
N LEU A 266 3.07 -5.53 17.11
CA LEU A 266 1.93 -5.10 17.92
C LEU A 266 1.27 -6.30 18.61
N CYS A 267 1.13 -7.43 17.93
CA CYS A 267 0.62 -8.66 18.56
C CYS A 267 1.46 -9.07 19.77
N MET A 268 2.79 -9.04 19.65
CA MET A 268 3.70 -9.38 20.76
C MET A 268 3.53 -8.41 21.93
N GLU A 269 3.46 -7.11 21.66
CA GLU A 269 3.22 -6.08 22.68
C GLU A 269 1.87 -6.27 23.37
N TYR A 270 0.82 -6.55 22.60
CA TYR A 270 -0.55 -6.67 23.13
C TYR A 270 -0.77 -7.97 23.88
N SER A 271 0.04 -8.98 23.58
CA SER A 271 0.08 -10.29 24.26
C SER A 271 0.99 -10.30 25.50
N ALA A 272 1.70 -9.22 25.83
CA ALA A 272 2.72 -9.23 26.90
C ALA A 272 2.20 -9.74 28.26
N ASN A 273 0.91 -9.54 28.55
CA ASN A 273 0.27 -9.96 29.80
C ASN A 273 -0.76 -11.08 29.61
N GLU A 274 -0.90 -11.66 28.42
CA GLU A 274 -1.93 -12.65 28.10
C GLU A 274 -1.37 -13.86 27.36
N LYS A 275 -1.85 -15.05 27.72
CA LYS A 275 -1.46 -16.30 27.03
C LYS A 275 -2.05 -16.39 25.63
N THR A 276 -3.14 -15.69 25.35
CA THR A 276 -3.82 -15.72 24.05
C THR A 276 -4.38 -14.34 23.74
N LEU A 277 -4.03 -13.79 22.58
CA LEU A 277 -4.59 -12.55 22.08
C LEU A 277 -5.88 -12.84 21.30
N GLU A 278 -6.99 -12.58 21.95
CA GLU A 278 -8.32 -12.66 21.35
C GLU A 278 -8.64 -11.43 20.51
N PHE A 279 -9.53 -11.63 19.54
CA PHE A 279 -9.89 -10.61 18.55
C PHE A 279 -10.42 -9.31 19.16
N ASP A 280 -11.22 -9.38 20.23
CA ASP A 280 -11.82 -8.20 20.86
C ASP A 280 -10.75 -7.23 21.36
N LYS A 281 -9.73 -7.78 22.03
CA LYS A 281 -8.62 -6.99 22.57
C LYS A 281 -7.68 -6.50 21.48
N TRP A 282 -7.41 -7.34 20.47
CA TRP A 282 -6.68 -6.92 19.28
C TRP A 282 -7.38 -5.72 18.62
N ASN A 283 -8.68 -5.82 18.37
CA ASN A 283 -9.44 -4.78 17.69
C ASN A 283 -9.50 -3.48 18.49
N GLU A 284 -9.68 -3.57 19.81
CA GLU A 284 -9.66 -2.41 20.72
C GLU A 284 -8.34 -1.63 20.55
N ARG A 285 -7.20 -2.29 20.78
CA ARG A 285 -5.88 -1.65 20.74
C ARG A 285 -5.47 -1.23 19.32
N PHE A 286 -5.78 -2.05 18.33
CA PHE A 286 -5.45 -1.72 16.94
C PHE A 286 -6.27 -0.52 16.42
N THR A 287 -7.50 -0.35 16.89
CA THR A 287 -8.31 0.84 16.60
C THR A 287 -7.69 2.10 17.23
N GLU A 288 -7.16 2.03 18.45
CA GLU A 288 -6.41 3.13 19.06
C GLU A 288 -5.15 3.47 18.25
N PHE A 289 -4.40 2.45 17.82
CA PHE A 289 -3.23 2.60 16.97
C PHE A 289 -3.56 3.35 15.66
N ARG A 290 -4.65 2.98 14.97
CA ARG A 290 -5.09 3.67 13.74
C ARG A 290 -5.46 5.15 13.97
N ARG A 291 -6.02 5.48 15.14
CA ARG A 291 -6.45 6.85 15.50
C ARG A 291 -5.33 7.77 15.93
N SER A 292 -4.22 7.19 16.41
CA SER A 292 -3.07 7.93 16.93
C SER A 292 -1.76 7.19 16.65
N PRO A 293 -1.38 7.06 15.36
CA PRO A 293 -0.18 6.31 14.97
C PRO A 293 1.12 6.96 15.47
N THR A 294 1.07 8.20 15.96
CA THR A 294 2.24 9.00 16.40
C THR A 294 3.05 8.36 17.54
N ASN A 295 2.44 7.51 18.38
CA ASN A 295 3.14 6.86 19.49
C ASN A 295 3.93 5.60 19.06
N HIS A 296 3.54 4.98 17.95
CA HIS A 296 4.18 3.80 17.40
C HIS A 296 4.75 4.21 16.05
N GLN A 297 5.99 4.71 16.01
CA GLN A 297 6.65 5.23 14.82
C GLN A 297 6.49 4.29 13.61
N ILE A 298 5.42 4.41 12.84
CA ILE A 298 5.23 3.61 11.63
C ILE A 298 6.23 4.18 10.64
N LYS A 299 7.43 3.59 10.57
CA LYS A 299 8.47 4.06 9.65
C LYS A 299 7.95 4.12 8.21
N ALA A 300 6.97 3.28 7.83
CA ALA A 300 6.27 3.38 6.55
C ALA A 300 5.49 4.70 6.38
N VAL A 301 4.66 5.10 7.36
CA VAL A 301 3.93 6.37 7.30
C VAL A 301 4.88 7.55 7.37
N ASN A 302 5.84 7.54 8.29
CA ASN A 302 6.84 8.62 8.38
C ASN A 302 7.67 8.73 7.09
N HIS A 303 8.00 7.60 6.45
CA HIS A 303 8.65 7.56 5.14
C HIS A 303 7.75 8.16 4.06
N ILE A 304 6.48 7.76 3.99
CA ILE A 304 5.52 8.30 3.03
C ILE A 304 5.35 9.80 3.23
N GLU A 305 5.12 10.24 4.47
CA GLU A 305 4.95 11.65 4.80
C GLU A 305 6.18 12.45 4.41
N LYS A 306 7.38 11.96 4.72
CA LYS A 306 8.63 12.62 4.31
C LYS A 306 8.72 12.81 2.79
N HIS A 307 8.34 11.80 2.00
CA HIS A 307 8.44 11.84 0.54
C HIS A 307 7.23 12.47 -0.17
N LEU A 308 6.16 12.74 0.58
CA LEU A 308 5.01 13.52 0.12
C LEU A 308 4.96 14.91 0.76
N SER A 309 5.85 15.23 1.70
CA SER A 309 5.99 16.56 2.30
C SER A 309 6.95 17.42 1.47
N GLY A 310 6.57 18.67 1.19
CA GLY A 310 7.31 19.60 0.32
C GLY A 310 6.40 20.74 -0.17
N SER A 311 6.98 21.85 -0.64
CA SER A 311 6.17 22.97 -1.15
C SER A 311 5.37 22.55 -2.39
N SER A 312 4.28 23.28 -2.66
CA SER A 312 3.48 23.14 -3.89
C SER A 312 4.28 23.41 -5.16
N ASP A 313 5.44 24.07 -5.05
CA ASP A 313 6.25 24.46 -6.21
C ASP A 313 7.02 23.28 -6.84
N ASN A 314 6.98 22.11 -6.21
CA ASN A 314 7.50 20.88 -6.79
C ASN A 314 6.38 20.16 -7.58
N GLY A 315 6.36 20.36 -8.90
CA GLY A 315 5.35 19.82 -9.81
C GLY A 315 5.17 18.29 -9.72
N LEU A 316 6.22 17.53 -9.40
CA LEU A 316 6.12 16.08 -9.19
C LEU A 316 5.33 15.75 -7.92
N LEU A 317 5.59 16.46 -6.80
CA LEU A 317 4.90 16.21 -5.54
C LEU A 317 3.44 16.64 -5.60
N GLU A 318 3.14 17.75 -6.28
CA GLU A 318 1.76 18.15 -6.54
C GLU A 318 1.03 17.09 -7.38
N SER A 319 1.64 16.64 -8.47
CA SER A 319 1.08 15.58 -9.33
C SER A 319 0.87 14.27 -8.56
N ALA A 320 1.84 13.87 -7.73
CA ALA A 320 1.72 12.68 -6.88
C ALA A 320 0.60 12.80 -5.85
N ARG A 321 0.41 13.96 -5.21
CA ARG A 321 -0.70 14.19 -4.26
C ARG A 321 -2.05 14.20 -4.97
N ASN A 322 -2.14 14.82 -6.14
CA ASN A 322 -3.36 14.84 -6.96
C ASN A 322 -3.75 13.42 -7.40
N LEU A 323 -2.79 12.65 -7.90
CA LEU A 323 -2.99 11.25 -8.27
C LEU A 323 -3.37 10.39 -7.05
N LEU A 324 -2.70 10.57 -5.91
CA LEU A 324 -3.07 9.92 -4.65
C LEU A 324 -4.51 10.26 -4.24
N GLY A 325 -4.94 11.51 -4.38
CA GLY A 325 -6.33 11.92 -4.12
C GLY A 325 -7.34 11.16 -4.99
N ARG A 326 -7.00 10.86 -6.24
CA ARG A 326 -7.83 10.04 -7.15
C ARG A 326 -7.91 8.58 -6.68
N PHE A 327 -6.78 7.98 -6.31
CA PHE A 327 -6.75 6.64 -5.71
C PHE A 327 -7.55 6.58 -4.41
N LEU A 328 -7.42 7.58 -3.53
CA LEU A 328 -8.17 7.62 -2.28
C LEU A 328 -9.69 7.65 -2.53
N ARG A 329 -10.15 8.38 -3.55
CA ARG A 329 -11.57 8.43 -3.94
C ARG A 329 -12.08 7.12 -4.56
N ARG A 330 -11.29 6.49 -5.43
CA ARG A 330 -11.74 5.35 -6.26
C ARG A 330 -11.28 3.98 -5.75
N GLY A 331 -10.32 3.92 -4.83
CA GLY A 331 -9.68 2.69 -4.36
C GLY A 331 -8.64 2.13 -5.34
N THR A 332 -9.03 1.93 -6.60
CA THR A 332 -8.13 1.49 -7.69
C THR A 332 -8.32 2.35 -8.94
N LEU A 333 -7.35 2.34 -9.85
CA LEU A 333 -7.41 3.02 -11.15
C LEU A 333 -6.88 2.09 -12.24
N ARG A 334 -7.50 2.10 -13.42
CA ARG A 334 -6.94 1.41 -14.60
C ARG A 334 -5.82 2.22 -15.22
N SER A 335 -4.91 1.57 -15.96
CA SER A 335 -3.85 2.23 -16.72
C SER A 335 -4.40 3.32 -17.63
N SER A 336 -5.53 3.06 -18.31
CA SER A 336 -6.20 4.02 -19.20
C SER A 336 -6.74 5.26 -18.48
N GLU A 337 -6.89 5.23 -17.15
CA GLU A 337 -7.31 6.37 -16.34
C GLU A 337 -6.10 7.20 -15.88
N ILE A 338 -4.89 6.67 -15.91
CA ILE A 338 -3.66 7.39 -15.55
C ILE A 338 -3.23 8.19 -16.77
N LYS A 339 -3.13 9.53 -16.63
CA LYS A 339 -2.73 10.40 -17.72
C LYS A 339 -1.24 10.25 -17.98
N ASP A 340 -0.78 10.53 -19.20
CA ASP A 340 0.66 10.53 -19.51
C ASP A 340 1.45 11.49 -18.60
N SER A 341 0.84 12.63 -18.24
CA SER A 341 1.39 13.59 -17.27
C SER A 341 1.57 13.01 -15.86
N ASP A 342 0.81 11.97 -15.51
CA ASP A 342 0.85 11.31 -14.20
C ASP A 342 1.91 10.20 -14.14
N THR A 343 2.63 9.91 -15.22
CA THR A 343 3.62 8.81 -15.29
C THR A 343 4.68 8.89 -14.19
N ASN A 344 5.31 10.06 -14.02
CA ASN A 344 6.31 10.24 -12.96
C ASN A 344 5.68 10.16 -11.56
N ALA A 345 4.43 10.62 -11.42
CA ALA A 345 3.68 10.59 -10.17
C ALA A 345 3.34 9.14 -9.75
N ILE A 346 2.86 8.29 -10.66
CA ILE A 346 2.58 6.88 -10.34
C ILE A 346 3.87 6.14 -9.95
N MET A 347 4.97 6.37 -10.68
CA MET A 347 6.26 5.77 -10.35
C MET A 347 6.77 6.22 -8.97
N HIS A 348 6.58 7.48 -8.61
CA HIS A 348 6.93 8.00 -7.29
C HIS A 348 6.09 7.32 -6.20
N LEU A 349 4.76 7.26 -6.36
CA LEU A 349 3.85 6.59 -5.42
C LEU A 349 4.17 5.09 -5.25
N GLN A 350 4.59 4.41 -6.33
CA GLN A 350 5.06 3.03 -6.29
C GLN A 350 6.39 2.89 -5.56
N ALA A 351 7.36 3.78 -5.82
CA ALA A 351 8.68 3.72 -5.19
C ALA A 351 8.59 3.83 -3.65
N ILE A 352 7.75 4.73 -3.16
CA ILE A 352 7.55 4.96 -1.72
C ILE A 352 6.57 3.96 -1.06
N GLY A 353 6.01 3.03 -1.85
CA GLY A 353 5.22 1.89 -1.37
C GLY A 353 3.75 2.18 -1.06
N ILE A 354 3.14 3.16 -1.73
CA ILE A 354 1.71 3.45 -1.58
C ILE A 354 0.88 2.66 -2.57
N ILE A 355 1.27 2.67 -3.85
CA ILE A 355 0.53 2.05 -4.94
C ILE A 355 1.33 0.88 -5.51
N LYS A 356 0.64 -0.17 -5.95
CA LYS A 356 1.20 -1.29 -6.70
C LYS A 356 0.34 -1.62 -7.91
N ASP A 357 0.96 -2.29 -8.87
CA ASP A 357 0.24 -2.98 -9.93
C ASP A 357 -0.41 -4.25 -9.34
N LEU A 358 -1.71 -4.41 -9.58
CA LEU A 358 -2.50 -5.58 -9.19
C LEU A 358 -2.65 -6.58 -10.35
N GLY A 359 -2.04 -6.28 -11.50
CA GLY A 359 -2.17 -7.00 -12.76
C GLY A 359 -3.37 -6.53 -13.57
N SER A 360 -3.43 -6.97 -14.83
CA SER A 360 -4.54 -6.66 -15.75
C SER A 360 -4.81 -5.16 -15.92
N GLU A 361 -3.73 -4.35 -15.99
CA GLU A 361 -3.81 -2.89 -16.14
C GLU A 361 -4.53 -2.20 -14.98
N LEU A 362 -4.50 -2.77 -13.77
CA LEU A 362 -5.16 -2.22 -12.59
C LEU A 362 -4.15 -1.88 -11.50
N PHE A 363 -4.16 -0.63 -11.06
CA PHE A 363 -3.34 -0.15 -9.94
C PHE A 363 -4.17 0.05 -8.69
N GLY A 364 -3.59 -0.22 -7.52
CA GLY A 364 -4.26 -0.03 -6.24
C GLY A 364 -3.28 0.10 -5.07
N PHE A 365 -3.81 0.32 -3.87
CA PHE A 365 -2.98 0.42 -2.67
C PHE A 365 -2.20 -0.87 -2.41
N THR A 366 -0.96 -0.73 -1.94
CA THR A 366 -0.11 -1.86 -1.53
C THR A 366 -0.75 -2.70 -0.42
N SER A 367 -1.46 -2.02 0.48
CA SER A 367 -2.22 -2.60 1.59
C SER A 367 -3.36 -1.68 2.01
N ASN A 368 -4.34 -2.23 2.73
CA ASN A 368 -5.52 -1.51 3.17
C ASN A 368 -5.22 -0.56 4.33
N ILE A 369 -4.31 -0.95 5.22
CA ILE A 369 -3.88 -0.06 6.32
C ILE A 369 -3.22 1.23 5.79
N ILE A 370 -2.53 1.19 4.65
CA ILE A 370 -1.96 2.39 4.01
C ILE A 370 -3.08 3.31 3.48
N LEU A 371 -4.13 2.75 2.87
CA LEU A 371 -5.32 3.52 2.48
C LEU A 371 -5.95 4.21 3.70
N ASP A 372 -6.18 3.46 4.79
CA ASP A 372 -6.82 3.98 6.01
C ASP A 372 -5.99 5.11 6.62
N LEU A 373 -4.67 4.92 6.76
CA LEU A 373 -3.76 5.89 7.37
C LEU A 373 -3.61 7.17 6.52
N LEU A 374 -3.55 7.05 5.20
CA LEU A 374 -3.39 8.21 4.31
C LEU A 374 -4.70 8.99 4.10
N SER A 375 -5.86 8.35 4.24
CA SER A 375 -7.17 8.99 4.07
C SER A 375 -7.39 10.16 5.01
N THR A 376 -6.81 10.14 6.22
CA THR A 376 -6.98 11.27 7.16
C THR A 376 -6.28 12.54 6.68
N LYS A 377 -5.12 12.39 6.04
CA LYS A 377 -4.24 13.52 5.69
C LYS A 377 -4.41 13.97 4.25
N TYR A 378 -4.44 13.03 3.30
CA TYR A 378 -4.35 13.31 1.87
C TYR A 378 -5.68 13.23 1.13
N TYR A 379 -6.74 12.79 1.79
CA TYR A 379 -8.04 12.72 1.13
C TYR A 379 -8.53 14.13 0.80
N PRO A 380 -8.98 14.39 -0.44
CA PRO A 380 -9.44 15.71 -0.84
C PRO A 380 -10.63 16.20 -0.01
N LEU A 381 -10.53 17.39 0.58
CA LEU A 381 -11.64 18.01 1.30
C LEU A 381 -12.76 18.42 0.35
N TYR A 382 -14.00 18.36 0.85
CA TYR A 382 -15.14 18.96 0.18
C TYR A 382 -15.06 20.48 0.32
N ARG A 383 -15.19 21.22 -0.79
CA ARG A 383 -14.87 22.67 -0.85
C ARG A 383 -16.08 23.59 -0.76
N GLU A 384 -17.30 23.06 -0.76
CA GLU A 384 -18.52 23.88 -0.75
C GLU A 384 -19.07 24.09 0.66
N GLY A 385 -19.91 25.12 0.83
CA GLY A 385 -20.44 25.61 2.11
C GLY A 385 -21.39 24.63 2.81
N LEU A 386 -20.84 23.58 3.43
CA LEU A 386 -21.56 22.67 4.31
C LEU A 386 -21.84 23.33 5.66
N ALA A 387 -23.05 23.15 6.17
CA ALA A 387 -23.36 23.49 7.55
C ALA A 387 -22.53 22.62 8.49
N THR A 388 -21.89 23.23 9.48
CA THR A 388 -21.12 22.50 10.49
C THR A 388 -22.06 21.71 11.40
N ILE A 389 -21.71 20.46 11.70
CA ILE A 389 -22.29 19.61 12.75
C ILE A 389 -21.40 19.79 13.98
N PRO A 390 -21.78 20.65 14.95
CA PRO A 390 -20.92 20.98 16.08
C PRO A 390 -20.89 19.88 17.13
N ASP A 391 -22.01 19.15 17.30
CA ASP A 391 -22.15 18.13 18.34
C ASP A 391 -23.16 17.05 17.95
N ILE A 392 -22.81 15.79 18.24
CA ILE A 392 -23.64 14.61 18.02
C ILE A 392 -24.24 14.17 19.35
N LYS A 393 -25.51 14.54 19.56
CA LYS A 393 -26.24 14.27 20.81
C LYS A 393 -26.65 12.80 20.95
N GLU A 394 -27.21 12.23 19.88
CA GLU A 394 -27.75 10.88 19.86
C GLU A 394 -27.64 10.24 18.45
N PRO A 395 -27.67 8.89 18.34
CA PRO A 395 -27.55 8.18 17.07
C PRO A 395 -28.56 8.60 15.99
N GLN A 396 -29.81 8.84 16.37
CA GLN A 396 -30.88 9.19 15.44
C GLN A 396 -30.67 10.57 14.80
N GLN A 397 -30.22 11.53 15.61
CA GLN A 397 -29.87 12.87 15.12
C GLN A 397 -28.67 12.80 14.17
N PHE A 398 -27.64 12.02 14.53
CA PHE A 398 -26.51 11.80 13.63
C PHE A 398 -26.92 11.21 12.29
N LEU A 399 -27.77 10.17 12.29
CA LEU A 399 -28.27 9.59 11.05
C LEU A 399 -29.02 10.64 10.22
N LYS A 400 -29.87 11.46 10.84
CA LYS A 400 -30.56 12.55 10.14
C LYS A 400 -29.59 13.54 9.50
N ASP A 401 -28.53 13.92 10.20
CA ASP A 401 -27.51 14.82 9.68
C ASP A 401 -26.75 14.18 8.50
N VAL A 402 -26.39 12.90 8.61
CA VAL A 402 -25.76 12.11 7.53
C VAL A 402 -26.66 12.05 6.29
N LEU A 403 -27.95 11.75 6.46
CA LEU A 403 -28.92 11.72 5.36
C LEU A 403 -29.10 13.10 4.72
N GLY A 404 -29.06 14.16 5.52
CA GLY A 404 -29.06 15.55 5.05
C GLY A 404 -27.83 15.93 4.22
N LEU A 405 -26.70 15.25 4.41
CA LEU A 405 -25.49 15.44 3.60
C LEU A 405 -25.59 14.81 2.21
N LEU A 406 -26.45 13.81 2.01
CA LEU A 406 -26.56 13.09 0.73
C LEU A 406 -26.91 14.02 -0.44
N LYS A 407 -27.61 15.13 -0.20
CA LYS A 407 -27.92 16.14 -1.23
C LYS A 407 -26.68 16.80 -1.85
N PHE A 408 -25.54 16.70 -1.19
CA PHE A 408 -24.25 17.25 -1.64
C PHE A 408 -23.38 16.22 -2.37
N ILE A 409 -23.84 14.96 -2.46
CA ILE A 409 -23.21 13.97 -3.32
C ILE A 409 -23.45 14.38 -4.77
N HIS A 410 -22.38 14.47 -5.55
CA HIS A 410 -22.44 14.80 -6.97
C HIS A 410 -23.03 13.62 -7.77
N HIS A 411 -23.87 13.90 -8.76
CA HIS A 411 -24.56 12.82 -9.45
C HIS A 411 -23.62 11.90 -10.25
N ASP A 412 -22.50 12.40 -10.76
CA ASP A 412 -21.50 11.61 -11.49
C ASP A 412 -20.83 10.54 -10.62
N VAL A 413 -20.82 10.73 -9.29
CA VAL A 413 -20.33 9.76 -8.30
C VAL A 413 -21.28 8.57 -8.17
N ILE A 414 -22.59 8.83 -8.09
CA ILE A 414 -23.62 7.78 -7.92
C ILE A 414 -23.88 7.03 -9.23
N PHE A 415 -23.81 7.72 -10.37
CA PHE A 415 -24.03 7.13 -11.69
C PHE A 415 -22.75 6.71 -12.40
N HIS A 416 -21.60 6.73 -11.70
CA HIS A 416 -20.36 6.24 -12.26
C HIS A 416 -20.57 4.81 -12.77
N SER A 417 -20.06 4.47 -13.97
CA SER A 417 -20.26 3.13 -14.55
C SER A 417 -19.75 2.02 -13.64
N LEU A 418 -18.68 2.31 -12.90
CA LEU A 418 -18.13 1.42 -11.89
C LEU A 418 -18.85 1.47 -10.54
N ALA A 419 -19.77 2.43 -10.33
CA ALA A 419 -20.70 2.48 -9.20
C ALA A 419 -22.02 1.72 -9.45
N ALA A 420 -22.29 1.34 -10.70
CA ALA A 420 -23.47 0.57 -11.09
C ALA A 420 -23.27 -0.96 -10.98
N ASN A 421 -22.06 -1.43 -10.72
CA ASN A 421 -21.76 -2.86 -10.58
C ASN A 421 -21.91 -3.30 -9.11
N LEU A 422 -22.41 -4.51 -8.88
CA LEU A 422 -22.37 -5.12 -7.55
C LEU A 422 -20.90 -5.33 -7.10
N HIS A 423 -20.67 -5.16 -5.81
CA HIS A 423 -19.41 -5.39 -5.08
C HIS A 423 -18.30 -4.32 -5.17
N SER A 424 -17.71 -4.05 -3.99
CA SER A 424 -16.44 -3.39 -3.61
C SER A 424 -16.05 -2.04 -4.24
N PHE A 425 -16.07 -1.88 -5.57
CA PHE A 425 -15.58 -0.65 -6.21
C PHE A 425 -16.63 0.47 -6.19
N SER A 426 -17.90 0.11 -6.36
CA SER A 426 -19.05 1.01 -6.26
C SER A 426 -19.22 1.59 -4.86
N GLU A 427 -19.11 0.71 -3.86
CA GLU A 427 -19.22 1.06 -2.45
C GLU A 427 -18.09 2.03 -2.06
N ALA A 428 -16.86 1.78 -2.52
CA ALA A 428 -15.71 2.62 -2.22
C ALA A 428 -15.83 4.07 -2.73
N ILE A 429 -16.46 4.28 -3.89
CA ILE A 429 -16.69 5.62 -4.48
C ILE A 429 -17.69 6.41 -3.63
N ILE A 430 -18.87 5.84 -3.37
CA ILE A 430 -19.93 6.49 -2.58
C ILE A 430 -19.43 6.74 -1.14
N GLN A 431 -18.78 5.74 -0.56
CA GLN A 431 -18.19 5.83 0.77
C GLN A 431 -17.09 6.90 0.83
N GLY A 432 -16.26 7.02 -0.19
CA GLY A 432 -15.26 8.09 -0.29
C GLY A 432 -15.90 9.48 -0.36
N GLU A 433 -16.96 9.66 -1.15
CA GLU A 433 -17.65 10.94 -1.23
C GLU A 433 -18.32 11.30 0.11
N LEU A 434 -18.99 10.33 0.75
CA LEU A 434 -19.58 10.52 2.07
C LEU A 434 -18.52 10.81 3.15
N TYR A 435 -17.35 10.18 3.07
CA TYR A 435 -16.20 10.50 3.92
C TYR A 435 -15.76 11.96 3.77
N ALA A 436 -15.68 12.46 2.53
CA ALA A 436 -15.32 13.86 2.26
C ALA A 436 -16.33 14.82 2.88
N LEU A 437 -17.62 14.54 2.69
CA LEU A 437 -18.72 15.33 3.23
C LEU A 437 -18.69 15.35 4.76
N LEU A 438 -18.59 14.18 5.40
CA LEU A 438 -18.56 14.07 6.87
C LEU A 438 -17.35 14.78 7.46
N ARG A 439 -16.16 14.61 6.86
CA ARG A 439 -14.93 15.26 7.34
C ARG A 439 -15.01 16.79 7.23
N SER A 440 -15.72 17.32 6.24
CA SER A 440 -15.94 18.76 6.09
C SER A 440 -17.10 19.29 6.95
N ALA A 441 -18.14 18.48 7.20
CA ALA A 441 -19.31 18.90 7.96
C ALA A 441 -19.09 18.83 9.48
N VAL A 442 -18.46 17.77 9.98
CA VAL A 442 -18.29 17.58 11.43
C VAL A 442 -17.15 18.46 11.95
N SER A 443 -17.33 19.08 13.12
CA SER A 443 -16.30 19.91 13.76
C SER A 443 -14.98 19.15 13.94
N SER A 444 -13.96 19.49 13.15
CA SER A 444 -12.64 18.83 13.14
C SER A 444 -11.86 18.96 14.45
N ASN A 445 -12.18 19.98 15.26
CA ASN A 445 -11.61 20.17 16.60
C ASN A 445 -12.22 19.21 17.63
N THR A 446 -13.36 18.58 17.31
CA THR A 446 -14.15 17.79 18.26
C THR A 446 -14.22 16.33 17.86
N TYR A 447 -14.37 16.04 16.57
CA TYR A 447 -14.55 14.69 16.05
C TYR A 447 -13.42 14.30 15.11
N LYS A 448 -13.00 13.04 15.22
CA LYS A 448 -12.16 12.39 14.22
C LYS A 448 -13.05 11.58 13.27
N VAL A 449 -12.85 11.76 11.97
CA VAL A 449 -13.49 10.95 10.93
C VAL A 449 -12.41 10.11 10.26
N PHE A 450 -12.61 8.80 10.13
CA PHE A 450 -11.68 7.93 9.43
C PHE A 450 -12.42 6.84 8.64
N ARG A 451 -11.71 6.32 7.63
CA ARG A 451 -12.09 5.13 6.88
C ARG A 451 -11.39 3.93 7.51
N GLU A 452 -12.11 2.82 7.59
CA GLU A 452 -11.57 1.57 8.08
C GLU A 452 -11.85 0.47 7.09
N THR A 453 -10.79 -0.11 6.56
CA THR A 453 -10.88 -1.23 5.65
C THR A 453 -10.64 -2.53 6.41
N ARG A 454 -11.59 -3.47 6.33
CA ARG A 454 -11.53 -4.70 7.15
C ARG A 454 -12.28 -5.87 6.53
N THR A 455 -11.79 -7.09 6.72
CA THR A 455 -12.49 -8.32 6.32
C THR A 455 -12.67 -9.23 7.53
N LEU A 456 -13.93 -9.58 7.87
CA LEU A 456 -14.20 -10.62 8.88
C LEU A 456 -14.26 -12.00 8.22
N LYS A 457 -13.98 -13.05 8.99
CA LYS A 457 -14.06 -14.44 8.52
C LYS A 457 -15.45 -14.75 7.98
N GLY A 458 -15.51 -15.32 6.77
CA GLY A 458 -16.75 -15.66 6.09
C GLY A 458 -17.53 -14.46 5.54
N SER A 459 -16.88 -13.30 5.39
CA SER A 459 -17.53 -12.08 4.93
C SER A 459 -16.72 -11.35 3.86
N GLU A 460 -17.38 -10.48 3.09
CA GLU A 460 -16.72 -9.64 2.08
C GLU A 460 -15.91 -8.51 2.72
N LYS A 461 -14.88 -8.01 2.02
CA LYS A 461 -14.11 -6.84 2.49
C LYS A 461 -15.01 -5.60 2.55
N LYS A 462 -14.99 -4.87 3.67
CA LYS A 462 -15.65 -3.56 3.80
C LYS A 462 -14.69 -2.41 3.93
N CYS A 463 -15.22 -1.23 3.65
CA CYS A 463 -14.63 0.03 4.05
C CYS A 463 -15.71 0.82 4.81
N ASP A 464 -15.63 0.82 6.12
CA ASP A 464 -16.58 1.51 7.00
C ASP A 464 -16.14 2.96 7.23
N LEU A 465 -17.10 3.84 7.52
CA LEU A 465 -16.84 5.20 7.99
C LEU A 465 -17.11 5.28 9.48
N TRP A 466 -16.19 5.91 10.19
CA TRP A 466 -16.32 6.10 11.62
C TRP A 466 -16.16 7.57 11.98
N VAL A 467 -17.12 8.09 12.75
CA VAL A 467 -17.05 9.40 13.39
C VAL A 467 -16.89 9.18 14.89
N CYS A 468 -15.87 9.79 15.50
CA CYS A 468 -15.43 9.47 16.85
C CYS A 468 -15.14 10.69 17.71
N ASN A 469 -15.73 10.73 18.91
CA ASN A 469 -15.42 11.65 20.00
C ASN A 469 -15.83 11.02 21.35
N GLY A 470 -15.04 10.08 21.87
CA GLY A 470 -15.40 9.27 23.04
C GLY A 470 -16.50 8.22 22.78
N LYS A 471 -17.46 8.53 21.92
CA LYS A 471 -18.43 7.61 21.29
C LYS A 471 -18.09 7.40 19.82
N GLU A 472 -18.50 6.27 19.25
CA GLU A 472 -18.23 5.88 17.86
C GLU A 472 -19.53 5.62 17.09
N TYR A 473 -19.66 6.30 15.95
CA TYR A 473 -20.80 6.19 15.05
C TYR A 473 -20.29 5.61 13.72
N GLY A 474 -20.73 4.40 13.39
CA GLY A 474 -20.31 3.65 12.19
C GLY A 474 -21.31 3.76 11.05
N ILE A 475 -20.82 3.88 9.82
CA ILE A 475 -21.63 3.86 8.60
C ILE A 475 -21.00 2.89 7.60
N GLU A 476 -21.82 2.00 7.09
CA GLU A 476 -21.51 1.10 5.99
C GLU A 476 -22.34 1.48 4.77
N CYS A 477 -21.70 1.56 3.61
CA CYS A 477 -22.38 1.77 2.34
C CYS A 477 -22.52 0.45 1.59
N ARG A 478 -23.72 0.18 1.07
CA ARG A 478 -24.04 -0.93 0.18
C ARG A 478 -24.61 -0.41 -1.11
N VAL A 479 -24.38 -1.14 -2.21
CA VAL A 479 -24.91 -0.78 -3.52
C VAL A 479 -25.65 -1.96 -4.10
N ASN A 480 -26.87 -1.69 -4.59
CA ASN A 480 -27.75 -2.62 -5.27
C ASN A 480 -28.09 -3.89 -4.45
N GLY A 481 -28.10 -3.80 -3.11
CA GLY A 481 -28.62 -4.86 -2.27
C GLY A 481 -30.14 -4.91 -2.37
N ASP A 482 -30.68 -5.91 -3.06
CA ASP A 482 -32.12 -6.08 -3.26
C ASP A 482 -32.65 -7.30 -2.49
N SER A 483 -31.89 -8.40 -2.44
CA SER A 483 -32.37 -9.64 -1.84
C SER A 483 -32.35 -9.63 -0.30
N LYS A 484 -33.30 -10.36 0.29
CA LYS A 484 -33.40 -10.54 1.74
C LYS A 484 -32.11 -11.13 2.35
N ASP A 485 -31.48 -12.06 1.64
CA ASP A 485 -30.29 -12.76 2.13
C ASP A 485 -29.07 -11.85 2.09
N GLU A 486 -28.87 -11.08 1.01
CA GLU A 486 -27.80 -10.09 0.92
C GLU A 486 -27.92 -9.01 2.01
N ILE A 487 -29.12 -8.45 2.18
CA ILE A 487 -29.37 -7.43 3.22
C ILE A 487 -29.13 -8.04 4.62
N SER A 488 -29.62 -9.26 4.87
CA SER A 488 -29.41 -9.94 6.15
C SER A 488 -27.92 -10.19 6.43
N ASN A 489 -27.16 -10.58 5.41
CA ASN A 489 -25.72 -10.80 5.53
C ASN A 489 -24.97 -9.50 5.75
N ALA A 490 -25.30 -8.44 5.00
CA ALA A 490 -24.71 -7.12 5.16
C ALA A 490 -24.93 -6.59 6.58
N VAL A 491 -26.15 -6.69 7.12
CA VAL A 491 -26.47 -6.26 8.49
C VAL A 491 -25.75 -7.10 9.54
N LYS A 492 -25.77 -8.43 9.44
CA LYS A 492 -25.01 -9.30 10.38
C LYS A 492 -23.53 -8.93 10.39
N GLN A 493 -22.99 -8.67 9.21
CA GLN A 493 -21.60 -8.30 9.05
C GLN A 493 -21.32 -6.90 9.62
N ALA A 494 -22.18 -5.91 9.38
CA ALA A 494 -22.11 -4.55 9.94
C ALA A 494 -22.02 -4.58 11.48
N VAL A 495 -22.89 -5.38 12.09
CA VAL A 495 -22.91 -5.61 13.54
C VAL A 495 -21.66 -6.35 13.99
N GLY A 496 -21.19 -7.33 13.22
CA GLY A 496 -19.92 -8.02 13.49
C GLY A 496 -18.73 -7.06 13.58
N TYR A 497 -18.72 -5.98 12.80
CA TYR A 497 -17.64 -4.99 12.82
C TYR A 497 -17.58 -4.16 14.12
N THR A 498 -18.66 -4.13 14.91
CA THR A 498 -18.65 -3.46 16.23
C THR A 498 -18.06 -4.34 17.33
N LYS A 499 -17.74 -5.60 17.05
CA LYS A 499 -17.12 -6.54 18.01
C LYS A 499 -15.79 -5.99 18.52
N GLY A 500 -15.58 -6.00 19.84
CA GLY A 500 -14.38 -5.44 20.48
C GLY A 500 -14.31 -3.91 20.57
N ARG A 501 -15.37 -3.19 20.15
CA ARG A 501 -15.43 -1.71 20.23
C ARG A 501 -16.31 -1.25 21.37
N LYS A 502 -15.69 -0.97 22.53
CA LYS A 502 -16.40 -0.54 23.75
C LYS A 502 -17.17 0.77 23.61
N ASN A 503 -16.75 1.62 22.68
CA ASN A 503 -17.33 2.94 22.46
C ASN A 503 -18.30 2.97 21.27
N ALA A 504 -18.54 1.85 20.60
CA ALA A 504 -19.50 1.75 19.50
C ALA A 504 -20.92 2.00 20.02
N CYS A 505 -21.50 3.14 19.65
CA CYS A 505 -22.84 3.54 20.07
C CYS A 505 -23.86 3.40 18.95
N SER A 506 -23.43 3.44 17.69
CA SER A 506 -24.31 3.16 16.56
C SER A 506 -23.60 2.56 15.36
N MET A 507 -24.37 1.83 14.55
CA MET A 507 -23.96 1.33 13.25
C MET A 507 -25.12 1.47 12.26
N PHE A 508 -24.89 2.10 11.12
CA PHE A 508 -25.89 2.30 10.08
C PHE A 508 -25.48 1.60 8.80
N VAL A 509 -26.44 0.99 8.10
CA VAL A 509 -26.20 0.47 6.75
C VAL A 509 -27.03 1.30 5.77
N LEU A 510 -26.33 1.98 4.86
CA LEU A 510 -26.91 2.81 3.79
C LEU A 510 -26.85 2.03 2.48
N ASN A 511 -27.99 1.53 2.03
CA ASN A 511 -28.09 0.73 0.81
C ASN A 511 -28.64 1.54 -0.35
N PHE A 512 -27.75 1.92 -1.27
CA PHE A 512 -28.05 2.67 -2.48
C PHE A 512 -28.55 1.73 -3.57
N VAL A 513 -29.79 1.90 -4.02
CA VAL A 513 -30.41 1.06 -5.04
C VAL A 513 -30.86 1.94 -6.21
N PRO A 514 -30.53 1.60 -7.47
CA PRO A 514 -31.04 2.34 -8.61
C PRO A 514 -32.55 2.11 -8.77
N SER A 515 -33.31 3.17 -9.08
CA SER A 515 -34.76 3.09 -9.32
C SER A 515 -35.13 2.08 -10.40
N ASP A 516 -34.25 1.95 -11.40
CA ASP A 516 -34.47 1.16 -12.59
C ASP A 516 -34.28 -0.35 -12.34
N SER A 517 -33.65 -0.74 -11.21
CA SER A 517 -33.51 -2.16 -10.84
C SER A 517 -34.71 -2.71 -10.09
N ILE A 518 -35.66 -1.86 -9.72
CA ILE A 518 -36.78 -2.22 -8.85
C ILE A 518 -38.09 -2.31 -9.66
N THR A 519 -38.83 -3.40 -9.47
CA THR A 519 -40.17 -3.56 -10.07
C THR A 519 -41.22 -2.70 -9.36
N ASN A 520 -42.23 -2.22 -10.09
CA ASN A 520 -43.34 -1.48 -9.51
C ASN A 520 -43.98 -2.29 -8.35
N ASN A 521 -44.06 -1.71 -7.14
CA ASN A 521 -44.53 -2.29 -5.87
C ASN A 521 -43.50 -3.09 -5.02
N TYR A 522 -42.21 -2.83 -5.19
CA TYR A 522 -41.19 -3.46 -4.34
C TYR A 522 -41.27 -3.03 -2.87
N GLY A 523 -41.35 -4.02 -1.97
CA GLY A 523 -41.25 -3.80 -0.53
C GLY A 523 -39.81 -3.97 -0.06
N PHE A 524 -39.20 -2.91 0.47
CA PHE A 524 -37.86 -3.01 1.07
C PHE A 524 -37.87 -3.92 2.30
N PHE A 525 -36.87 -4.80 2.38
CA PHE A 525 -36.69 -5.68 3.52
C PHE A 525 -35.84 -5.00 4.59
N PHE A 526 -36.44 -4.79 5.77
CA PHE A 526 -35.75 -4.31 6.95
C PHE A 526 -35.50 -5.47 7.93
N PRO A 527 -34.26 -5.94 8.10
CA PRO A 527 -33.99 -7.10 8.92
C PRO A 527 -34.25 -6.85 10.41
N SER A 528 -34.63 -7.91 11.10
CA SER A 528 -34.62 -8.01 12.56
C SER A 528 -33.36 -8.78 12.99
N VAL A 529 -32.28 -8.07 13.30
CA VAL A 529 -31.07 -8.68 13.87
C VAL A 529 -30.98 -8.35 15.36
N ILE A 530 -30.48 -9.29 16.16
CA ILE A 530 -30.18 -9.05 17.57
C ILE A 530 -28.86 -8.28 17.60
N TYR A 531 -28.91 -7.05 18.10
CA TYR A 531 -27.76 -6.17 18.22
C TYR A 531 -27.11 -6.34 19.60
N PRO A 532 -25.80 -6.07 19.74
CA PRO A 532 -25.15 -5.91 21.04
C PRO A 532 -25.92 -4.92 21.91
N GLU A 533 -25.97 -5.19 23.22
CA GLU A 533 -26.63 -4.31 24.17
C GLU A 533 -26.02 -2.89 24.11
N GLY A 534 -26.88 -1.87 24.01
CA GLY A 534 -26.46 -0.47 23.91
C GLY A 534 -26.09 0.03 22.51
N LEU A 535 -26.04 -0.84 21.48
CA LEU A 535 -25.80 -0.43 20.10
C LEU A 535 -27.10 0.00 19.41
N TYR A 536 -27.16 1.24 18.92
CA TYR A 536 -28.23 1.67 18.01
C TYR A 536 -27.91 1.21 16.58
N PHE A 537 -28.80 0.43 15.97
CA PHE A 537 -28.64 -0.01 14.59
C PHE A 537 -29.82 0.40 13.71
N GLU A 538 -29.54 0.88 12.51
CA GLU A 538 -30.58 1.15 11.51
C GLU A 538 -30.13 0.85 10.08
N MET A 539 -31.01 0.18 9.32
CA MET A 539 -30.88 -0.05 7.88
C MET A 539 -31.68 1.01 7.13
N VAL A 540 -31.07 1.66 6.14
CA VAL A 540 -31.68 2.69 5.30
C VAL A 540 -31.54 2.31 3.84
N HIS A 541 -32.65 2.30 3.10
CA HIS A 541 -32.60 2.13 1.64
C HIS A 541 -32.70 3.50 0.96
N ILE A 542 -31.79 3.76 0.02
CA ILE A 542 -31.68 5.01 -0.72
C ILE A 542 -31.94 4.67 -2.19
N LEU A 543 -33.16 4.90 -2.65
CA LEU A 543 -33.58 4.62 -4.01
C LEU A 543 -33.26 5.82 -4.90
N TYR A 544 -32.28 5.72 -5.79
CA TYR A 544 -31.82 6.85 -6.60
C TYR A 544 -32.24 6.73 -8.08
N SER A 545 -32.67 7.85 -8.66
CA SER A 545 -33.13 7.95 -10.07
C SER A 545 -32.15 8.76 -10.91
N LYS A 546 -31.70 8.15 -12.02
CA LYS A 546 -30.85 8.84 -13.02
C LYS A 546 -31.61 9.93 -13.76
N ALA A 547 -32.86 9.67 -14.11
CA ALA A 547 -33.71 10.61 -14.82
C ALA A 547 -33.97 11.87 -13.97
N ASP A 548 -34.28 11.67 -12.69
CA ASP A 548 -34.71 12.75 -11.80
C ASP A 548 -33.56 13.39 -11.00
N ARG A 549 -32.34 12.83 -11.09
CA ARG A 549 -31.16 13.23 -10.30
C ARG A 549 -31.47 13.39 -8.81
N SER A 550 -32.29 12.48 -8.29
CA SER A 550 -32.84 12.54 -6.94
C SER A 550 -32.85 11.15 -6.30
N ALA A 551 -33.04 11.10 -4.99
CA ALA A 551 -33.26 9.84 -4.27
C ALA A 551 -34.43 9.93 -3.30
N GLN A 552 -35.08 8.79 -3.10
CA GLN A 552 -36.06 8.55 -2.06
C GLN A 552 -35.41 7.73 -0.94
N ILE A 553 -35.62 8.15 0.30
CA ILE A 553 -35.03 7.54 1.49
C ILE A 553 -36.11 6.76 2.22
N PHE A 554 -35.89 5.46 2.39
CA PHE A 554 -36.80 4.54 3.06
C PHE A 554 -36.19 4.02 4.36
N ARG A 555 -36.96 4.15 5.45
CA ARG A 555 -36.59 3.71 6.80
C ARG A 555 -37.77 2.95 7.41
N ARG A 556 -37.50 1.96 8.26
CA ARG A 556 -38.50 0.98 8.75
C ARG A 556 -39.76 1.60 9.38
N CYS A 557 -39.64 2.76 10.02
CA CYS A 557 -40.73 3.43 10.76
C CYS A 557 -40.73 4.96 10.56
N ALA A 558 -40.26 5.46 9.41
CA ALA A 558 -40.28 6.90 9.11
C ALA A 558 -40.97 7.18 7.77
N GLU A 559 -41.45 8.40 7.60
CA GLU A 559 -41.97 8.87 6.32
C GLU A 559 -40.86 8.86 5.25
N THR A 560 -41.25 8.62 4.01
CA THR A 560 -40.32 8.64 2.88
C THR A 560 -39.90 10.08 2.59
N GLU A 561 -38.60 10.34 2.62
CA GLU A 561 -38.03 11.65 2.29
C GLU A 561 -37.48 11.64 0.87
N LYS A 562 -37.62 12.75 0.13
CA LYS A 562 -37.02 12.93 -1.19
C LYS A 562 -35.92 13.99 -1.12
N ILE A 563 -34.75 13.67 -1.69
CA ILE A 563 -33.60 14.56 -1.80
C ILE A 563 -33.17 14.69 -3.25
N SER A 564 -32.62 15.85 -3.64
CA SER A 564 -31.96 16.05 -4.93
C SER A 564 -30.45 16.02 -4.75
N PHE A 565 -29.73 15.37 -5.66
CA PHE A 565 -28.27 15.35 -5.65
C PHE A 565 -27.67 16.65 -6.20
N ALA A 566 -26.40 16.88 -5.89
CA ALA A 566 -25.65 18.00 -6.44
C ALA A 566 -25.36 17.76 -7.93
N ALA A 567 -25.14 18.86 -8.67
CA ALA A 567 -24.74 18.82 -10.08
C ALA A 567 -23.33 18.16 -10.25
N GLU A 568 -22.89 17.91 -11.48
CA GLU A 568 -21.54 17.37 -11.74
C GLU A 568 -20.44 18.36 -11.32
N ARG A 569 -19.26 17.81 -11.02
CA ARG A 569 -18.04 18.57 -10.69
C ARG A 569 -17.37 19.23 -11.88
#